data_AF-A0AA95LRF0-F1
#
_entry.id   AF-A0AA95LRF0-F1
#
_cell.length_a   1.000
_cell.length_b   1.000
_cell.length_c   1.000
_cell.angle_alpha   90.00
_cell.angle_beta   90.00
_cell.angle_gamma   90.00
#
_symmetry.space_group_name_H-M   'P 1'
#
loop_
_entity.id
_entity.type
_entity.pdbx_description
1 polymer ?
#
loop_
_entity_poly.entity_id
_entity_poly.type
_entity_poly.pdbx_seq_one_letter_code
_entity_poly.pdbx_strand_id
1 'polypeptide(L)' 'MGNKKRIFSMKVTNFLLKHGAELLEVRTGEVENDPKACTFLFANDDKLSKAFIELKRHTESRRLMLK' A
#
# COMPACT_ATOMS: atom_id res chain seq x y z
N MET A 1 15.06 -16.94 -1.19
CA MET A 1 14.69 -15.61 -1.71
C MET A 1 13.69 -14.99 -0.75
N GLY A 2 14.08 -13.97 0.02
CA GLY A 2 13.21 -13.41 1.07
C GLY A 2 11.97 -12.75 0.47
N ASN A 3 10.78 -13.19 0.90
CA ASN A 3 9.53 -12.51 0.62
C ASN A 3 9.62 -11.09 1.18
N LYS A 4 9.89 -10.10 0.30
CA LYS A 4 9.92 -8.69 0.69
C LYS A 4 8.50 -8.25 1.02
N LYS A 5 8.15 -8.26 2.31
CA LYS A 5 6.92 -7.63 2.81
C LYS A 5 7.02 -6.13 2.57
N ARG A 6 6.00 -5.53 1.95
CA ARG A 6 5.94 -4.08 1.74
C ARG A 6 5.08 -3.47 2.84
N ILE A 7 5.66 -2.51 3.57
CA ILE A 7 4.93 -1.73 4.57
C ILE A 7 4.38 -0.49 3.85
N PHE A 8 3.07 -0.31 3.88
CA PHE A 8 2.40 0.87 3.31
C PHE A 8 2.10 1.88 4.41
N SER A 9 2.30 3.17 4.10
CA SER A 9 1.81 4.23 4.97
C SER A 9 0.28 4.29 4.92
N MET A 10 -0.35 4.81 5.98
CA MET A 10 -1.80 4.99 6.06
C MET A 10 -2.39 5.69 4.83
N LYS A 11 -1.69 6.68 4.27
CA LYS A 11 -2.11 7.40 3.05
C LYS A 11 -2.16 6.48 1.84
N VAL A 12 -1.15 5.62 1.67
CA VAL A 12 -1.10 4.67 0.56
C VAL A 12 -2.15 3.59 0.75
N THR A 13 -2.29 3.04 1.96
CA THR A 13 -3.36 2.09 2.30
C THR A 13 -4.74 2.63 1.96
N ASN A 14 -5.05 3.87 2.39
CA ASN A 14 -6.33 4.50 2.08
C ASN A 14 -6.54 4.72 0.58
N PHE A 15 -5.48 5.05 -0.16
CA PHE A 15 -5.55 5.14 -1.62
C PHE A 15 -5.89 3.78 -2.24
N LEU A 16 -5.19 2.72 -1.84
CA LEU A 16 -5.41 1.38 -2.38
C LEU A 16 -6.85 0.91 -2.12
N LEU A 17 -7.36 1.12 -0.90
CA LEU A 17 -8.75 0.83 -0.52
C LEU A 17 -9.75 1.61 -1.39
N LYS A 18 -9.53 2.91 -1.60
CA LYS A 18 -10.39 3.76 -2.44
C LYS A 18 -10.44 3.28 -3.91
N HIS A 19 -9.37 2.65 -4.37
CA HIS A 19 -9.26 2.09 -5.72
C HIS A 19 -9.59 0.58 -5.78
N GLY A 20 -10.25 0.05 -4.75
CA GLY A 20 -10.86 -1.28 -4.77
C GLY A 20 -9.98 -2.41 -4.27
N ALA A 21 -8.77 -2.14 -3.75
CA ALA A 21 -7.97 -3.17 -3.11
C ALA A 21 -8.69 -3.71 -1.87
N GLU A 22 -8.58 -5.02 -1.66
CA GLU A 22 -9.26 -5.71 -0.57
C GLU A 22 -8.31 -5.93 0.60
N LEU A 23 -8.58 -5.29 1.74
CA LEU A 23 -7.80 -5.45 2.97
C LEU A 23 -8.28 -6.69 3.72
N LEU A 24 -7.36 -7.61 3.98
CA LEU A 24 -7.62 -8.85 4.72
C LEU A 24 -7.42 -8.66 6.21
N GLU A 25 -6.34 -7.99 6.61
CA GLU A 25 -5.95 -7.91 8.01
C GLU A 25 -5.09 -6.67 8.29
N VAL A 26 -5.20 -6.15 9.51
CA VAL A 26 -4.29 -5.14 10.07
C VAL A 26 -3.56 -5.76 11.25
N ARG A 27 -2.23 -5.72 11.22
CA ARG A 27 -1.37 -6.26 12.27
C ARG A 27 -0.50 -5.17 12.89
N THR A 28 -0.07 -5.38 14.12
CA THR A 28 0.86 -4.50 14.85
C THR A 28 2.00 -5.34 15.42
N GLY A 29 3.13 -4.71 15.76
CA GLY A 29 4.27 -5.41 16.37
C GLY A 29 5.16 -6.21 15.41
N GLU A 30 4.87 -6.20 14.09
CA GLU A 30 5.71 -6.88 13.08
C GLU A 30 6.94 -6.08 12.65
N VAL A 31 7.01 -4.78 13.01
CA VAL A 31 8.12 -3.90 12.65
C VAL A 31 9.06 -3.77 13.83
N GLU A 32 10.23 -4.40 13.73
CA GLU A 32 11.23 -4.54 14.81
C GLU A 32 11.60 -3.22 15.49
N ASN A 33 11.75 -2.14 14.71
CA ASN A 33 12.12 -0.81 15.21
C ASN A 33 10.92 0.11 15.50
N ASP A 34 9.69 -0.32 15.18
CA ASP A 34 8.48 0.46 15.42
C ASP A 34 7.28 -0.47 15.66
N PRO A 35 7.15 -1.06 16.85
CA PRO A 35 6.07 -2.00 17.14
C PRO A 35 4.67 -1.36 17.06
N LYS A 36 4.57 -0.02 17.02
CA LYS A 36 3.31 0.72 16.83
C LYS A 36 2.93 0.84 15.35
N ALA A 37 3.86 0.59 14.43
CA ALA A 37 3.55 0.59 13.01
C ALA A 37 2.53 -0.51 12.68
N CYS A 38 1.52 -0.11 11.90
CA CYS A 38 0.52 -1.02 11.38
C CYS A 38 1.01 -1.66 10.08
N THR A 39 0.94 -2.98 10.00
CA THR A 39 1.09 -3.73 8.74
C THR A 39 -0.28 -4.00 8.15
N PHE A 40 -0.47 -3.64 6.89
CA PHE A 40 -1.71 -3.87 6.15
C PHE A 40 -1.54 -5.04 5.19
N LEU A 41 -2.34 -6.08 5.36
CA LEU A 41 -2.35 -7.25 4.49
C LEU A 41 -3.50 -7.13 3.49
N PHE A 42 -3.18 -7.16 2.20
CA PHE A 42 -4.16 -7.11 1.12
C PHE A 42 -4.30 -8.46 0.43
N ALA A 43 -5.46 -8.72 -0.16
CA ALA A 43 -5.65 -9.83 -1.07
C ALA A 43 -4.74 -9.65 -2.29
N ASN A 44 -4.00 -10.70 -2.65
CA ASN A 44 -3.14 -10.67 -3.83
C ASN A 44 -3.96 -11.00 -5.08
N ASP A 45 -4.68 -10.01 -5.58
CA ASP A 45 -5.61 -10.17 -6.69
C ASP A 45 -5.47 -9.06 -7.75
N ASP A 46 -6.31 -9.15 -8.79
CA ASP A 46 -6.39 -8.16 -9.85
C ASP A 46 -6.78 -6.77 -9.34
N LYS A 47 -7.56 -6.69 -8.24
CA LYS A 47 -7.99 -5.41 -7.66
C LYS A 47 -6.80 -4.69 -7.05
N LEU A 48 -5.96 -5.39 -6.29
CA LEU A 48 -4.74 -4.84 -5.72
C LEU A 48 -3.78 -4.38 -6.84
N SER A 49 -3.62 -5.19 -7.89
CA SER A 49 -2.79 -4.84 -9.05
C SER A 49 -3.28 -3.57 -9.76
N LYS A 50 -4.59 -3.44 -9.98
CA LYS A 50 -5.21 -2.23 -10.55
C LYS A 50 -5.01 -1.01 -9.66
N ALA A 51 -5.21 -1.15 -8.35
CA ALA A 51 -4.99 -0.07 -7.39
C ALA A 51 -3.53 0.43 -7.38
N PHE A 52 -2.55 -0.47 -7.56
CA PHE A 52 -1.15 -0.07 -7.72
C PHE A 52 -0.86 0.68 -9.02
N ILE A 53 -1.48 0.29 -10.13
CA ILE A 53 -1.34 0.99 -11.41
C ILE A 53 -1.86 2.43 -11.26
N GLU A 54 -3.00 2.61 -10.62
CA GLU A 54 -3.57 3.94 -10.34
C GLU A 54 -2.69 4.75 -9.39
N LEU A 55 -2.12 4.13 -8.35
CA LEU A 55 -1.19 4.80 -7.44
C LEU A 55 0.06 5.30 -8.17
N LYS A 56 0.60 4.49 -9.09
CA LYS A 56 1.75 4.85 -9.91
C LYS A 56 1.41 6.04 -10.81
N ARG A 57 0.27 5.98 -11.52
CA ARG A 57 -0.21 7.07 -12.38
C ARG A 57 -0.36 8.37 -11.59
N HIS A 58 -1.05 8.33 -10.45
CA HIS A 58 -1.26 9.50 -9.60
C HIS A 58 0.06 10.10 -9.08
N THR A 59 1.05 9.26 -8.73
CA THR A 59 2.37 9.73 -8.30
C THR A 59 3.15 10.41 -9.43
N GLU A 60 3.14 9.82 -10.63
CA GLU A 60 3.77 10.41 -11.82
C GLU A 60 3.11 11.74 -12.21
N SER A 61 1.77 11.82 -12.20
CA SER A 61 1.05 13.07 -12.49
C SER A 61 1.40 14.19 -11.50
N ARG A 62 1.51 13.91 -10.19
CA ARG A 62 1.97 14.91 -9.22
C ARG A 62 3.39 15.37 -9.48
N ARG A 63 4.28 14.45 -9.86
CA ARG A 63 5.68 14.79 -10.14
C ARG A 63 5.81 15.70 -11.36
N LEU A 64 4.94 15.54 -12.35
CA LEU A 64 4.88 16.39 -13.54
C LEU A 64 4.28 17.77 -13.27
N MET A 65 3.37 17.90 -12.31
CA MET A 65 2.76 19.19 -11.91
C MET A 65 3.66 20.08 -11.03
N LEU A 66 4.76 19.54 -10.49
CA LEU A 66 5.70 20.24 -9.62
C LEU A 66 6.97 20.72 -10.38
N LYS A 67 6.98 20.61 -11.71
CA LYS A 67 8.01 21.16 -12.59
C LYS A 67 7.47 22.38 -13.33
#